data_AF-A0A7W6YTH6-F1
#
_entry.id   AF-A0A7W6YTH6-F1
#
_cell.length_a   1.000
_cell.length_b   1.000
_cell.length_c   1.000
_cell.angle_alpha   90.00
_cell.angle_beta   90.00
_cell.angle_gamma   90.00
#
_symmetry.space_group_name_H-M   'P 1'
#
loop_
_entity.id
_entity.type
_entity.pdbx_description
1 polymer ?
#
loop_
_entity_poly.entity_id
_entity_poly.type
_entity_poly.pdbx_seq_one_letter_code
_entity_poly.pdbx_strand_id
1 'polypeptide(L)'
;MASKPPVAVYDACVLYPFHLRNVLVQCAFDGLVDARWTDDIHAEWIRNLAIGSPEIPFSRLEATRDRIKEVLPDADVGNHQILIPNLSLPVPMIVMF
;
A
#
# COMPACT_ATOMS: atom_id res chain seq x y z
N MET A 1 -11.33 24.88 -12.98
CA MET A 1 -10.63 23.68 -13.48
C MET A 1 -10.18 22.91 -12.25
N ALA A 2 -10.88 21.84 -11.85
CA ALA A 2 -10.38 21.00 -10.76
C ALA A 2 -9.19 20.20 -11.30
N SER A 3 -7.99 20.41 -10.74
CA SER A 3 -6.81 19.62 -11.10
C SER A 3 -7.04 18.16 -10.71
N LYS A 4 -6.65 17.22 -11.58
CA LYS A 4 -6.63 15.79 -11.24
C LYS A 4 -5.80 15.58 -9.96
N PRO A 5 -6.24 14.75 -8.99
CA PRO A 5 -5.44 14.48 -7.80
C PRO A 5 -4.09 13.86 -8.20
N PRO A 6 -3.01 14.13 -7.44
CA PRO A 6 -1.73 13.49 -7.66
C PRO A 6 -1.85 11.99 -7.47
N VAL A 7 -1.15 11.23 -8.32
CA VAL A 7 -1.02 9.77 -8.18
C VAL A 7 0.16 9.48 -7.25
N ALA A 8 -0.05 8.66 -6.22
CA ALA A 8 0.99 8.32 -5.26
C ALA A 8 0.96 6.83 -4.91
N VAL A 9 2.13 6.20 -4.86
CA VAL A 9 2.27 4.84 -4.33
C VAL A 9 2.42 4.93 -2.82
N TYR A 10 1.57 4.23 -2.07
CA TYR A 10 1.66 4.14 -0.62
C TYR A 10 2.52 2.93 -0.26
N ASP A 11 3.69 3.20 0.30
CA ASP A 11 4.66 2.19 0.73
C ASP A 11 4.27 1.55 2.09
N ALA A 12 4.81 0.37 2.38
CA ALA A 12 4.60 -0.36 3.62
C ALA A 12 4.97 0.48 4.85
N CYS A 13 6.01 1.32 4.74
CA CYS A 13 6.45 2.20 5.83
C CYS A 13 5.39 3.24 6.25
N VAL A 14 4.52 3.69 5.33
CA VAL A 14 3.44 4.65 5.65
C VAL A 14 2.13 3.95 6.02
N LEU A 15 1.94 2.70 5.56
CA LEU A 15 0.79 1.87 5.92
C LEU A 15 0.96 1.14 7.25
N TYR A 16 2.20 0.97 7.73
CA TYR A 16 2.49 0.27 8.98
C TYR A 16 1.91 0.97 10.22
N PRO A 17 2.18 2.27 10.50
CA PRO A 17 1.66 2.94 11.68
C PRO A 17 0.15 3.21 11.54
N PHE A 18 -0.64 2.75 12.51
CA PHE A 18 -2.11 2.85 12.49
C PHE A 18 -2.63 4.27 12.16
N HIS A 19 -2.11 5.29 12.84
CA HIS A 19 -2.56 6.66 12.67
C HIS A 19 -2.24 7.22 11.27
N LEU A 20 -1.03 6.95 10.77
CA LEU A 20 -0.61 7.44 9.47
C LEU A 20 -1.40 6.76 8.35
N ARG A 21 -1.54 5.43 8.41
CA ARG A 21 -2.37 4.67 7.47
C ARG A 21 -3.79 5.22 7.39
N ASN A 22 -4.44 5.43 8.54
CA ASN A 22 -5.83 5.91 8.55
C ASN A 22 -5.98 7.28 7.90
N VAL A 23 -5.06 8.21 8.19
CA VAL A 23 -5.09 9.55 7.57
C VAL A 23 -4.88 9.45 6.06
N LEU A 24 -3.90 8.67 5.60
CA LEU A 24 -3.60 8.53 4.18
C LEU A 24 -4.72 7.82 3.40
N VAL A 25 -5.29 6.75 3.96
CA VAL A 25 -6.45 6.06 3.38
C VAL A 25 -7.64 7.01 3.30
N GLN A 26 -7.88 7.82 4.34
CA GLN A 26 -8.95 8.83 4.32
C GLN A 26 -8.69 9.90 3.25
N CYS A 27 -7.45 10.38 3.11
CA CYS A 27 -7.10 11.33 2.04
C CYS A 27 -7.35 10.77 0.65
N ALA A 28 -7.06 9.48 0.42
CA ALA A 28 -7.36 8.83 -0.85
C ALA A 28 -8.88 8.68 -1.06
N PHE A 29 -9.61 8.28 -0.01
CA PHE A 29 -11.07 8.16 -0.06
C PHE A 29 -11.77 9.50 -0.34
N ASP A 30 -11.27 10.59 0.23
CA ASP A 30 -11.78 11.95 0.01
C ASP A 30 -11.36 12.54 -1.36
N GLY A 31 -10.63 11.76 -2.18
CA GLY A 31 -10.21 12.16 -3.53
C GLY A 31 -9.06 13.18 -3.55
N LEU A 32 -8.34 13.34 -2.44
CA LEU A 32 -7.19 14.25 -2.36
C LEU A 32 -5.93 13.65 -3.03
N VAL A 33 -5.86 12.32 -3.12
CA VAL A 33 -4.76 11.56 -3.73
C VAL A 33 -5.34 10.35 -4.45
N ASP A 34 -4.83 10.05 -5.65
CA ASP A 34 -5.09 8.79 -6.35
C ASP A 34 -4.05 7.75 -5.88
N ALA A 35 -4.36 7.09 -4.77
CA ALA A 35 -3.46 6.15 -4.12
C ALA A 35 -3.27 4.87 -4.94
N ARG A 36 -2.08 4.27 -4.86
CA ARG A 36 -1.73 2.99 -5.49
C ARG A 36 -0.92 2.13 -4.52
N TRP A 37 -1.13 0.82 -4.54
CA TRP A 37 -0.34 -0.16 -3.79
C TRP A 37 -0.36 -1.52 -4.48
N THR A 38 0.48 -2.44 -4.02
CA THR A 38 0.52 -3.83 -4.47
C THR A 38 0.19 -4.77 -3.30
N ASP A 39 -0.12 -6.03 -3.61
CA ASP A 39 -0.27 -7.06 -2.57
C ASP A 39 1.05 -7.29 -1.79
N ASP A 40 2.20 -7.06 -2.41
CA ASP A 40 3.53 -7.18 -1.78
C ASP A 40 3.75 -6.11 -0.70
N ILE A 41 3.37 -4.85 -0.99
CA ILE A 41 3.35 -3.77 0.01
C ILE A 41 2.45 -4.15 1.19
N HIS A 42 1.25 -4.68 0.91
CA HIS A 42 0.34 -5.11 1.96
C HIS A 42 0.94 -6.23 2.80
N ALA A 43 1.56 -7.21 2.16
CA ALA A 43 2.20 -8.32 2.84
C ALA A 43 3.37 -7.84 3.71
N GLU A 44 4.14 -6.84 3.28
CA GLU A 44 5.25 -6.29 4.06
C GLU A 44 4.79 -5.63 5.36
N TRP A 45 3.87 -4.67 5.32
CA TRP A 45 3.46 -4.01 6.57
C TRP A 45 2.71 -4.97 7.51
N ILE A 46 1.95 -5.93 6.98
CA ILE A 46 1.27 -6.97 7.79
C ILE A 46 2.31 -7.84 8.49
N ARG A 47 3.32 -8.35 7.77
CA ARG A 47 4.40 -9.16 8.36
C ARG A 47 5.14 -8.40 9.44
N ASN A 48 5.53 -7.16 9.17
CA ASN A 48 6.26 -6.34 10.14
C ASN A 48 5.40 -6.05 11.38
N LEU A 49 4.11 -5.77 11.21
CA LEU A 49 3.22 -5.46 12.33
C LEU A 49 2.92 -6.71 13.17
N ALA A 50 2.78 -7.87 12.55
CA ALA A 50 2.62 -9.14 13.27
C ALA A 50 3.85 -9.47 14.12
N ILE A 51 5.05 -9.13 13.66
CA ILE A 51 6.30 -9.28 14.43
C ILE A 51 6.37 -8.26 15.58
N GLY A 52 6.02 -7.00 15.30
CA GLY A 52 6.11 -5.90 16.27
C GLY A 52 4.99 -5.86 17.33
N SER A 53 3.87 -6.52 17.07
CA SER A 53 2.67 -6.53 17.92
C SER A 53 2.03 -7.93 17.94
N PRO A 54 2.70 -8.93 18.54
CA PRO A 54 2.27 -10.33 18.51
C PRO A 54 0.92 -10.59 19.20
N GLU A 55 0.43 -9.66 20.01
CA GLU A 55 -0.91 -9.69 20.61
C GLU A 55 -2.04 -9.47 19.59
N ILE A 56 -1.74 -8.92 18.41
CA ILE A 56 -2.72 -8.69 17.35
C ILE A 56 -2.83 -9.95 16.50
N PRO A 57 -4.02 -10.58 16.42
CA PRO A 57 -4.21 -11.74 15.56
C PRO A 57 -3.96 -11.39 14.10
N PHE A 58 -3.22 -12.25 13.38
CA PHE A 58 -2.92 -12.06 11.96
C PHE A 58 -4.19 -11.85 11.11
N SER A 59 -5.25 -12.60 11.40
CA SER A 59 -6.56 -12.47 10.74
C SER A 59 -7.18 -11.07 10.88
N ARG A 60 -6.88 -10.33 11.96
CA ARG A 60 -7.34 -8.95 12.14
C ARG A 60 -6.57 -7.99 11.22
N LEU A 61 -5.30 -8.27 10.95
CA LEU A 61 -4.49 -7.49 10.00
C LEU A 61 -4.98 -7.73 8.57
N GLU A 62 -5.28 -8.98 8.21
CA GLU A 62 -5.88 -9.33 6.91
C GLU A 62 -7.25 -8.67 6.72
N ALA A 63 -8.13 -8.75 7.72
CA ALA A 63 -9.43 -8.07 7.66
C ALA A 63 -9.30 -6.54 7.57
N THR A 64 -8.17 -5.96 8.02
CA THR A 64 -7.90 -4.53 7.85
C THR A 64 -7.45 -4.22 6.42
N ARG A 65 -6.57 -5.04 5.83
CA ARG A 65 -6.20 -4.97 4.42
C ARG A 65 -7.44 -5.04 3.53
N ASP A 66 -8.29 -6.05 3.74
CA ASP A 66 -9.45 -6.30 2.88
C ASP A 66 -10.41 -5.12 2.90
N ARG A 67 -10.68 -4.53 4.07
CA ARG A 67 -11.48 -3.30 4.19
C ARG A 67 -10.89 -2.12 3.42
N ILE A 68 -9.57 -1.93 3.46
CA ILE A 68 -8.93 -0.84 2.72
C ILE A 68 -9.07 -1.07 1.21
N LYS A 69 -8.89 -2.31 0.74
CA LYS A 69 -9.08 -2.69 -0.67
C LYS A 69 -10.54 -2.52 -1.12
N GLU A 70 -11.50 -2.84 -0.27
CA GLU A 70 -12.94 -2.63 -0.54
C GLU A 70 -13.29 -1.15 -0.70
N VAL A 71 -12.70 -0.27 0.11
CA VAL A 71 -12.97 1.17 0.11
C VAL A 71 -12.26 1.88 -1.04
N LEU A 72 -11.12 1.36 -1.49
CA LEU A 72 -10.29 1.93 -2.56
C LEU A 72 -9.93 0.86 -3.60
N PRO A 73 -10.91 0.35 -4.36
CA PRO A 73 -10.69 -0.77 -5.29
C PRO A 73 -9.74 -0.40 -6.43
N ASP A 74 -9.74 0.86 -6.87
CA ASP A 74 -8.88 1.34 -7.95
C ASP A 74 -7.41 1.47 -7.52
N ALA A 75 -7.11 1.45 -6.23
CA ALA A 75 -5.74 1.59 -5.73
C ALA A 75 -4.93 0.28 -5.82
N ASP A 76 -5.59 -0.86 -6.00
CA ASP A 76 -4.94 -2.17 -6.06
C ASP A 76 -4.29 -2.42 -7.43
N VAL A 77 -2.95 -2.41 -7.45
CA VAL A 77 -2.15 -2.58 -8.67
C VAL A 77 -1.58 -4.00 -8.74
N GLY A 78 -2.17 -4.82 -9.60
CA GLY A 78 -1.69 -6.16 -9.93
C GLY A 78 -0.82 -6.22 -11.19
N ASN A 79 -0.30 -7.42 -11.48
CA ASN A 79 0.36 -7.80 -12.74
C ASN A 79 1.59 -6.96 -13.17
N HIS A 80 2.12 -6.09 -12.30
CA HIS A 80 3.29 -5.26 -12.61
C HIS A 80 4.59 -6.09 -12.75
N GLN A 81 4.61 -7.32 -12.19
CA GLN A 81 5.77 -8.22 -12.24
C GLN A 81 6.28 -8.50 -13.65
N ILE A 82 5.41 -8.47 -14.67
CA ILE A 82 5.78 -8.69 -16.07
C ILE A 82 6.68 -7.57 -16.63
N LEU A 83 6.66 -6.39 -15.98
CA LEU A 83 7.43 -5.22 -16.38
C LEU A 83 8.83 -5.24 -15.77
N ILE A 84 9.00 -5.90 -14.62
CA ILE A 84 10.26 -5.92 -13.85
C ILE A 84 11.45 -6.48 -14.65
N PRO A 85 11.34 -7.60 -15.40
CA PRO A 85 12.46 -8.13 -16.18
C PRO A 85 13.04 -7.17 -17.22
N ASN A 86 12.23 -6.22 -17.70
CA ASN A 86 12.62 -5.25 -18.71
C ASN A 86 13.08 -3.91 -18.09
N LEU A 87 13.11 -3.80 -16.77
CA LEU A 87 13.47 -2.59 -16.06
C LEU A 87 14.98 -2.57 -15.79
N SER A 88 15.71 -1.67 -16.47
CA SER A 88 17.12 -1.41 -16.18
C SER A 88 17.21 -0.22 -15.23
N LEU A 89 17.48 -0.50 -13.96
CA LEU A 89 17.73 0.54 -12.96
C LEU A 89 19.24 0.78 -12.81
N PRO A 90 19.72 2.03 -12.81
CA PRO A 90 21.09 2.32 -12.44
C PRO A 90 21.28 2.02 -10.95
N VAL A 91 22.21 1.09 -10.62
CA VAL A 91 22.61 0.56 -9.29
C VAL A 91 21.52 -0.21 -8.51
N PRO A 92 21.85 -1.16 -7.59
CA PRO A 92 20.88 -2.10 -7.04
C PRO A 92 20.05 -1.43 -5.94
N MET A 93 19.12 -0.57 -6.34
CA MET A 93 17.93 -0.35 -5.53
C MET A 93 17.06 -1.57 -5.77
N ILE A 94 17.02 -2.47 -4.79
CA ILE A 94 16.10 -3.60 -4.80
C ILE A 94 14.71 -3.01 -4.99
N VAL A 95 14.10 -3.28 -6.15
CA VAL A 95 12.70 -3.00 -6.40
C VAL A 95 11.91 -4.04 -5.60
N MET A 96 11.73 -3.75 -4.31
CA MET A 96 10.65 -4.30 -3.52
C MET A 96 9.58 -3.22 -3.52
N PHE A 97 8.62 -3.36 -4.44
CA PHE A 97 7.27 -2.89 -4.19
C PHE A 97 6.57 -4.07 -3.52
#